data_AF-A0A4U7CDJ6-F1
#
_entry.id   AF-A0A4U7CDJ6-F1
#
_cell.length_a   1.000
_cell.length_b   1.000
_cell.length_c   1.000
_cell.angle_alpha   90.00
_cell.angle_beta   90.00
_cell.angle_gamma   90.00
#
_symmetry.space_group_name_H-M   'P 1'
#
loop_
_entity.id
_entity.type
_entity.pdbx_description
1 polymer ?
#
loop_
_entity_poly.entity_id
_entity_poly.type
_entity_poly.pdbx_seq_one_letter_code
_entity_poly.pdbx_strand_id
1 'polypeptide(L)'
;DYVVTYIVEETVDPLLDEIHEDLRAEGYEPETVEYAAEFFNRVQELSVLDPAMGSGHFLTKATGYLSKQVMDQVRALDEQAGFLDEQHIRRQISKEVIYGVDINEMAVELSKLSMWLETLAADQPLAFLDHHVKPGNSLVGSDITEVLSEDGPGADDGQITLTQAFARVRQDTLEHVMDLMADLLAYENETLDEIKSMEDLYDEIRDDPLYTRLFELANVHTAEEFGCDVPEGIRL
;
A
#
# COMPACT_ATOMS: atom_id res chain seq x y z
N ASP A 1 16.06 11.75 -16.01
CA ASP A 1 15.16 12.88 -16.27
C ASP A 1 15.28 13.81 -15.08
N TYR A 2 15.67 15.07 -15.31
CA TYR A 2 15.91 16.04 -14.24
C TYR A 2 14.61 16.42 -13.52
N VAL A 3 13.49 16.47 -14.25
CA VAL A 3 12.20 16.86 -13.68
C VAL A 3 11.71 15.83 -12.67
N VAL A 4 11.75 14.54 -13.03
CA VAL A 4 11.33 13.46 -12.12
C VAL A 4 12.21 13.42 -10.88
N THR A 5 13.52 13.58 -11.03
CA THR A 5 14.45 13.64 -9.88
C THR A 5 14.10 14.78 -8.95
N TYR A 6 13.87 15.98 -9.48
CA TYR A 6 13.48 17.14 -8.68
C TYR A 6 12.17 16.91 -7.92
N ILE A 7 11.15 16.33 -8.57
CA ILE A 7 9.87 16.04 -7.91
C ILE A 7 10.05 15.03 -6.78
N VAL A 8 10.85 13.98 -6.99
CA VAL A 8 11.13 12.98 -5.94
C VAL A 8 11.83 13.63 -4.75
N GLU A 9 12.88 14.41 -4.98
CA GLU A 9 13.64 15.11 -3.93
C GLU A 9 12.71 16.01 -3.11
N GLU A 10 11.98 16.92 -3.74
CA GLU A 10 11.08 17.85 -3.04
C GLU A 10 9.89 17.18 -2.34
N THR A 11 9.50 15.97 -2.77
CA THR A 11 8.42 15.21 -2.13
C THR A 11 8.92 14.40 -0.93
N VAL A 12 10.12 13.81 -1.06
CA VAL A 12 10.63 12.82 -0.12
C VAL A 12 11.56 13.43 0.93
N ASP A 13 12.38 14.42 0.56
CA ASP A 13 13.38 15.02 1.47
C ASP A 13 12.76 15.57 2.76
N PRO A 14 11.61 16.28 2.75
CA PRO A 14 11.00 16.74 4.00
C PRO A 14 10.66 15.60 4.97
N LEU A 15 10.23 14.44 4.44
CA LEU A 15 9.90 13.27 5.26
C LEU A 15 11.16 12.62 5.85
N LEU A 16 12.24 12.56 5.07
CA LEU A 16 13.52 12.03 5.56
C LEU A 16 14.14 12.96 6.61
N ASP A 17 14.03 14.27 6.42
CA ASP A 17 14.47 15.27 7.38
C ASP A 17 13.73 15.11 8.72
N GLU A 18 12.40 14.95 8.68
CA GLU A 18 11.59 14.66 9.87
C GLU A 18 12.07 13.39 10.59
N ILE A 19 12.29 12.28 9.85
CA ILE A 19 12.83 11.04 10.43
C ILE A 19 14.20 11.31 11.09
N HIS A 20 15.11 12.01 10.42
CA HIS A 20 16.42 12.32 10.98
C HIS A 20 16.34 13.16 12.25
N GLU A 21 15.41 14.13 12.32
CA GLU A 21 15.17 14.95 13.49
C GLU A 21 14.60 14.12 14.66
N ASP A 22 13.61 13.27 14.41
CA ASP A 22 12.99 12.40 15.40
C ASP A 22 14.01 11.42 16.00
N LEU A 23 14.82 10.77 15.16
CA LEU A 23 15.86 9.85 15.63
C LEU A 23 16.87 10.54 16.57
N ARG A 24 17.28 11.77 16.23
CA ARG A 24 18.19 12.54 17.10
C ARG A 24 17.51 12.96 18.40
N ALA A 25 16.23 13.32 18.35
CA ALA A 25 15.45 13.67 19.53
C ALA A 25 15.25 12.48 20.48
N GLU A 26 15.11 11.27 19.92
CA GLU A 26 15.03 10.00 20.65
C GLU A 26 16.40 9.51 21.16
N GLY A 27 17.50 10.16 20.74
CA GLY A 27 18.85 9.89 21.22
C GLY A 27 19.64 8.86 20.42
N TYR A 28 19.20 8.53 19.20
CA TYR A 28 20.00 7.75 18.26
C TYR A 28 21.14 8.62 17.70
N GLU A 29 22.38 8.15 17.85
CA GLU A 29 23.57 8.86 17.38
C GLU A 29 23.85 8.53 15.90
N PRO A 30 24.01 9.52 15.01
CA PRO A 30 24.38 9.29 13.61
C PRO A 30 25.66 8.46 13.48
N GLU A 31 25.84 7.80 12.34
CA GLU A 31 27.00 6.94 12.05
C GLU A 31 27.13 5.73 13.00
N THR A 32 26.03 5.32 13.64
CA THR A 32 25.94 4.08 14.42
C THR A 32 25.08 3.04 13.71
N VAL A 33 25.30 1.76 14.03
CA VAL A 33 24.51 0.64 13.48
C VAL A 33 23.06 0.79 13.90
N GLU A 34 22.81 1.17 15.15
CA GLU A 34 21.47 1.40 15.70
C GLU A 34 20.74 2.51 14.95
N TYR A 35 21.41 3.62 14.64
CA TYR A 35 20.82 4.71 13.85
C TYR A 35 20.47 4.29 12.43
N ALA A 36 21.39 3.62 11.74
CA ALA A 36 21.15 3.18 10.36
C ALA A 36 20.01 2.15 10.28
N ALA A 37 19.94 1.23 11.25
CA ALA A 37 18.86 0.25 11.34
C ALA A 37 17.51 0.92 11.62
N GLU A 38 17.43 1.81 12.61
CA GLU A 38 16.18 2.48 12.93
C GLU A 38 15.75 3.47 11.84
N PHE A 39 16.68 4.16 11.19
CA PHE A 39 16.39 4.96 10.00
C PHE A 39 15.75 4.12 8.89
N PHE A 40 16.29 2.93 8.62
CA PHE A 40 15.70 2.03 7.63
C PHE A 40 14.29 1.56 8.05
N ASN A 41 14.05 1.30 9.34
CA ASN A 41 12.72 0.96 9.85
C ASN A 41 11.73 2.11 9.60
N ARG A 42 12.06 3.34 9.99
CA ARG A 42 11.19 4.52 9.79
C ARG A 42 10.96 4.83 8.32
N VAL A 43 11.94 4.59 7.44
CA VAL A 43 11.75 4.73 5.99
C VAL A 43 10.74 3.70 5.46
N GLN A 44 10.73 2.47 5.99
CA GLN A 44 9.75 1.43 5.60
C GLN A 44 8.32 1.74 6.07
N GLU A 45 8.16 2.61 7.07
CA GLU A 45 6.84 3.07 7.54
C GLU A 45 6.25 4.19 6.67
N LEU A 46 7.02 4.74 5.73
CA LEU A 46 6.51 5.74 4.80
C LEU A 46 5.54 5.12 3.78
N SER A 47 4.59 5.91 3.30
CA SER A 47 3.72 5.52 2.19
C SER A 47 3.75 6.59 1.09
N VAL A 48 4.37 6.27 -0.05
CA VAL A 48 4.52 7.16 -1.20
C VAL A 48 3.62 6.69 -2.32
N LEU A 49 2.58 7.48 -2.63
CA LEU A 49 1.58 7.17 -3.65
C LEU A 49 1.74 8.05 -4.90
N ASP A 50 1.75 7.44 -6.08
CA ASP A 50 1.48 8.13 -7.35
C ASP A 50 0.08 7.77 -7.88
N PRO A 51 -0.90 8.71 -7.81
CA PRO A 51 -2.30 8.46 -8.19
C PRO A 51 -2.54 8.49 -9.70
N ALA A 52 -1.52 8.79 -10.51
CA ALA A 52 -1.59 8.80 -11.97
C ALA A 52 -0.22 8.38 -12.55
N MET A 53 0.25 7.21 -12.10
CA MET A 53 1.66 6.80 -12.25
C MET A 53 2.14 6.64 -13.70
N GLY A 54 1.22 6.45 -14.65
CA GLY A 54 1.54 6.14 -16.03
C GLY A 54 2.50 4.95 -16.11
N SER A 55 3.69 5.19 -16.68
CA SER A 55 4.71 4.16 -16.85
C SER A 55 5.58 3.90 -15.61
N GLY A 56 5.25 4.48 -14.45
CA GLY A 56 5.96 4.22 -13.19
C GLY A 56 7.30 4.91 -13.05
N HIS A 57 7.58 5.98 -13.82
CA HIS A 57 8.87 6.69 -13.75
C HIS A 57 9.12 7.32 -12.38
N PHE A 58 8.10 7.94 -11.78
CA PHE A 58 8.19 8.51 -10.45
C PHE A 58 8.45 7.41 -9.42
N LEU A 59 7.62 6.36 -9.40
CA LEU A 59 7.74 5.21 -8.49
C LEU A 59 9.16 4.62 -8.53
N THR A 60 9.64 4.32 -9.73
CA THR A 60 10.97 3.75 -9.98
C THR A 60 12.10 4.66 -9.45
N LYS A 61 11.94 5.99 -9.62
CA LYS A 61 12.92 6.97 -9.13
C LYS A 61 12.84 7.16 -7.61
N ALA A 62 11.64 7.20 -7.04
CA ALA A 62 11.42 7.28 -5.61
C ALA A 62 12.03 6.06 -4.88
N THR A 63 11.80 4.85 -5.40
CA THR A 63 12.44 3.62 -4.87
C THR A 63 13.96 3.76 -4.85
N GLY A 64 14.57 4.12 -5.99
CA GLY A 64 16.03 4.27 -6.08
C GLY A 64 16.57 5.38 -5.18
N TYR A 65 15.84 6.47 -5.04
CA TYR A 65 16.22 7.61 -4.20
C TYR A 65 16.22 7.24 -2.72
N LEU A 66 15.10 6.71 -2.20
CA LEU A 66 14.99 6.25 -0.82
C LEU A 66 16.04 5.17 -0.50
N SER A 67 16.26 4.22 -1.43
CA SER A 67 17.27 3.17 -1.26
C SER A 67 18.66 3.75 -1.10
N LYS A 68 18.98 4.77 -1.90
CA LYS A 68 20.25 5.47 -1.80
C LYS A 68 20.39 6.18 -0.46
N GLN A 69 19.35 6.85 0.03
CA GLN A 69 19.39 7.56 1.31
C GLN A 69 19.67 6.60 2.48
N VAL A 70 19.03 5.43 2.49
CA VAL A 70 19.32 4.36 3.46
C VAL A 70 20.75 3.83 3.28
N MET A 71 21.17 3.55 2.04
CA MET A 71 22.52 3.07 1.76
C MET A 71 23.62 4.06 2.15
N ASP A 72 23.36 5.36 2.06
CA ASP A 72 24.31 6.39 2.47
C ASP A 72 24.52 6.35 4.00
N GLN A 73 23.48 6.03 4.80
CA GLN A 73 23.62 5.76 6.24
C GLN A 73 24.42 4.48 6.51
N VAL A 74 24.16 3.41 5.76
CA VAL A 74 24.89 2.13 5.90
C VAL A 74 26.37 2.29 5.54
N ARG A 75 26.68 3.05 4.48
CA ARG A 75 28.06 3.29 4.00
C ARG A 75 28.85 4.25 4.89
N ALA A 76 28.18 5.07 5.69
CA ALA A 76 28.84 5.91 6.70
C ALA A 76 29.42 5.07 7.85
N LEU A 77 28.96 3.82 8.02
CA LEU A 77 29.54 2.87 8.96
C LEU A 77 30.87 2.32 8.41
N ASP A 78 31.84 2.02 9.29
CA ASP A 78 33.15 1.45 8.91
C ASP A 78 33.00 0.27 7.94
N GLU A 79 33.92 0.11 6.96
CA GLU A 79 33.87 -0.85 5.83
C GLU A 79 33.51 -2.32 6.19
N GLN A 80 33.64 -2.72 7.46
CA GLN A 80 33.31 -4.05 7.97
C GLN A 80 31.85 -4.22 8.43
N ALA A 81 31.09 -3.13 8.48
CA ALA A 81 29.74 -3.08 9.04
C ALA A 81 28.61 -3.19 8.01
N GLY A 82 28.89 -3.44 6.72
CA GLY A 82 27.86 -3.57 5.69
C GLY A 82 26.98 -4.82 5.89
N PHE A 83 25.99 -4.74 6.78
CA PHE A 83 25.05 -5.83 7.08
C PHE A 83 23.85 -5.87 6.13
N LEU A 84 23.59 -4.77 5.39
CA LEU A 84 22.52 -4.68 4.40
C LEU A 84 23.07 -4.55 2.98
N ASP A 85 22.50 -5.34 2.08
CA ASP A 85 22.77 -5.25 0.66
C ASP A 85 21.84 -4.23 -0.02
N GLU A 86 22.36 -3.50 -1.00
CA GLU A 86 21.60 -2.46 -1.73
C GLU A 86 20.39 -3.04 -2.44
N GLN A 87 20.49 -4.27 -2.95
CA GLN A 87 19.37 -4.97 -3.59
C GLN A 87 18.26 -5.28 -2.58
N HIS A 88 18.63 -5.67 -1.35
CA HIS A 88 17.68 -5.96 -0.30
C HIS A 88 16.91 -4.70 0.12
N ILE A 89 17.61 -3.59 0.38
CA ILE A 89 16.98 -2.31 0.73
C ILE A 89 16.03 -1.85 -0.39
N ARG A 90 16.48 -1.94 -1.64
CA ARG A 90 15.70 -1.51 -2.80
C ARG A 90 14.42 -2.32 -2.96
N ARG A 91 14.51 -3.62 -2.69
CA ARG A 91 13.37 -4.54 -2.69
C ARG A 91 12.38 -4.21 -1.59
N GLN A 92 12.82 -4.02 -0.36
CA GLN A 92 11.94 -3.68 0.77
C GLN A 92 11.21 -2.36 0.51
N ILE A 93 11.92 -1.33 0.05
CA ILE A 93 11.30 -0.03 -0.27
C ILE A 93 10.25 -0.18 -1.38
N SER A 94 10.55 -0.90 -2.46
CA SER A 94 9.56 -1.10 -3.54
C SER A 94 8.31 -1.84 -3.08
N LYS A 95 8.46 -2.72 -2.08
CA LYS A 95 7.42 -3.61 -1.58
C LYS A 95 6.55 -2.97 -0.52
N GLU A 96 7.13 -2.16 0.36
CA GLU A 96 6.44 -1.67 1.55
C GLU A 96 6.06 -0.19 1.42
N VAL A 97 6.85 0.59 0.66
CA VAL A 97 6.75 2.07 0.69
C VAL A 97 6.06 2.66 -0.54
N ILE A 98 6.15 1.98 -1.68
CA ILE A 98 5.82 2.57 -2.98
C ILE A 98 4.47 2.04 -3.48
N TYR A 99 3.56 2.97 -3.78
CA TYR A 99 2.19 2.69 -4.22
C TYR A 99 1.87 3.44 -5.51
N GLY A 100 1.06 2.85 -6.38
CA GLY A 100 0.70 3.42 -7.67
C GLY A 100 -0.71 3.05 -8.12
N VAL A 101 -1.42 4.03 -8.67
CA VAL A 101 -2.73 3.83 -9.31
C VAL A 101 -2.73 4.45 -10.69
N ASP A 102 -3.29 3.74 -11.67
CA ASP A 102 -3.56 4.30 -13.00
C ASP A 102 -4.85 3.70 -13.58
N ILE A 103 -5.62 4.52 -14.30
CA ILE A 103 -6.86 4.07 -14.94
C ILE A 103 -6.59 3.15 -16.15
N ASN A 104 -5.41 3.28 -16.77
CA ASN A 104 -5.02 2.47 -17.90
C ASN A 104 -4.27 1.22 -17.44
N GLU A 105 -4.92 0.06 -17.52
CA GLU A 105 -4.33 -1.25 -17.18
C GLU A 105 -2.98 -1.50 -17.88
N MET A 106 -2.79 -1.06 -19.12
CA MET A 106 -1.50 -1.22 -19.79
C MET A 106 -0.39 -0.37 -19.17
N ALA A 107 -0.73 0.80 -18.60
CA ALA A 107 0.23 1.65 -17.90
C ALA A 107 0.66 0.98 -16.58
N VAL A 108 -0.28 0.37 -15.86
CA VAL A 108 -0.03 -0.45 -14.67
C VAL A 108 0.97 -1.56 -14.98
N GLU A 109 0.73 -2.35 -16.03
CA GLU A 109 1.63 -3.45 -16.40
C GLU A 109 3.03 -2.97 -16.84
N LEU A 110 3.10 -1.85 -17.56
CA LEU A 110 4.38 -1.23 -17.93
C LEU A 110 5.13 -0.68 -16.71
N SER A 111 4.41 -0.14 -15.72
CA SER A 111 4.96 0.34 -14.46
C SER A 111 5.59 -0.81 -13.68
N LYS A 112 4.83 -1.91 -13.48
CA LYS A 112 5.33 -3.13 -12.82
C LYS A 112 6.62 -3.63 -13.48
N LEU A 113 6.61 -3.78 -14.80
CA LEU A 113 7.79 -4.24 -15.56
C LEU A 113 8.98 -3.28 -15.43
N SER A 114 8.74 -1.96 -15.45
CA SER A 114 9.78 -0.95 -15.30
C SER A 114 10.41 -0.99 -13.91
N MET A 115 9.59 -1.09 -12.86
CA MET A 115 10.06 -1.24 -11.49
C MET A 115 10.83 -2.54 -11.29
N TRP A 116 10.36 -3.65 -11.86
CA TRP A 116 11.04 -4.95 -11.79
C TRP A 116 12.43 -4.92 -12.43
N LEU A 117 12.57 -4.34 -13.63
CA LEU A 117 13.86 -4.19 -14.29
C LEU A 117 14.82 -3.29 -13.51
N GLU A 118 14.31 -2.22 -12.91
CA GLU A 118 15.13 -1.28 -12.16
C GLU A 118 15.58 -1.88 -10.82
N THR A 119 14.70 -2.56 -10.07
CA THR A 119 15.03 -3.12 -8.76
C THR A 119 16.04 -4.27 -8.81
N LEU A 120 16.47 -4.70 -10.00
CA LEU A 120 17.38 -5.82 -10.23
C LEU A 120 16.88 -7.13 -9.58
N ALA A 121 15.59 -7.22 -9.28
CA ALA A 121 14.90 -8.38 -8.72
C ALA A 121 14.68 -9.47 -9.79
N ALA A 122 15.67 -9.67 -10.67
CA ALA A 122 15.59 -10.57 -11.83
C ALA A 122 15.40 -12.04 -11.43
N ASP A 123 15.67 -12.39 -10.17
CA ASP A 123 15.47 -13.70 -9.57
C ASP A 123 14.07 -13.90 -8.95
N GLN A 124 13.21 -12.88 -8.97
CA GLN A 124 11.91 -12.87 -8.29
C GLN A 124 10.74 -12.55 -9.25
N PRO A 125 9.51 -13.02 -8.97
CA PRO A 125 8.35 -12.87 -9.86
C PRO A 125 7.83 -11.44 -9.84
N LEU A 126 7.27 -10.98 -10.96
CA LEU A 126 6.65 -9.65 -11.09
C LEU A 126 5.50 -9.41 -10.09
N ALA A 127 4.84 -10.49 -9.64
CA ALA A 127 3.63 -10.45 -8.84
C ALA A 127 3.78 -9.75 -7.47
N PHE A 128 5.00 -9.54 -6.96
CA PHE A 128 5.19 -8.86 -5.67
C PHE A 128 4.66 -7.41 -5.65
N LEU A 129 4.51 -6.77 -6.83
CA LEU A 129 4.01 -5.40 -6.95
C LEU A 129 2.48 -5.32 -7.05
N ASP A 130 1.77 -6.45 -7.21
CA ASP A 130 0.35 -6.47 -7.57
C ASP A 130 -0.56 -5.88 -6.48
N HIS A 131 -0.12 -5.87 -5.23
CA HIS A 131 -0.88 -5.28 -4.12
C HIS A 131 -0.72 -3.76 -4.03
N HIS A 132 0.36 -3.19 -4.56
CA HIS A 132 0.67 -1.77 -4.42
C HIS A 132 0.50 -0.97 -5.71
N VAL A 133 0.55 -1.65 -6.86
CA VAL A 133 0.42 -1.07 -8.19
C VAL A 133 -0.84 -1.60 -8.84
N LYS A 134 -1.94 -0.82 -8.77
CA LYS A 134 -3.28 -1.29 -9.14
C LYS A 134 -3.92 -0.47 -10.27
N PRO A 135 -4.74 -1.11 -11.12
CA PRO A 135 -5.65 -0.39 -11.99
C PRO A 135 -6.76 0.26 -11.16
N GLY A 136 -7.04 1.55 -11.41
CA GLY A 136 -8.08 2.26 -10.66
C GLY A 136 -8.27 3.71 -11.08
N ASN A 137 -9.40 4.30 -10.68
CA ASN A 137 -9.64 5.72 -10.82
C ASN A 137 -9.32 6.44 -9.52
N SER A 138 -8.25 7.23 -9.49
CA SER A 138 -7.82 7.95 -8.28
C SER A 138 -8.72 9.14 -7.89
N LEU A 139 -9.69 9.51 -8.74
CA LEU A 139 -10.64 10.60 -8.47
C LEU A 139 -11.95 10.12 -7.85
N VAL A 140 -12.20 8.82 -7.82
CA VAL A 140 -13.50 8.23 -7.44
C VAL A 140 -13.24 7.03 -6.54
N GLY A 141 -13.95 6.96 -5.42
CA GLY A 141 -13.86 5.85 -4.49
C GLY A 141 -14.75 6.09 -3.27
N SER A 142 -14.81 5.09 -2.41
CA SER A 142 -15.51 5.17 -1.12
C SER A 142 -14.68 4.51 -0.05
N ASP A 143 -14.74 5.07 1.16
CA ASP A 143 -14.17 4.42 2.32
C ASP A 143 -15.08 3.26 2.75
N ILE A 144 -14.50 2.08 2.93
CA ILE A 144 -15.25 0.86 3.24
C ILE A 144 -15.92 0.95 4.62
N THR A 145 -15.33 1.69 5.54
CA THR A 145 -15.91 1.95 6.86
C THR A 145 -17.07 2.95 6.74
N GLU A 146 -17.01 3.93 5.84
CA GLU A 146 -18.14 4.83 5.56
C GLU A 146 -19.32 4.07 4.95
N VAL A 147 -19.06 3.25 3.92
CA VAL A 147 -20.08 2.38 3.27
C VAL A 147 -20.82 1.50 4.27
N LEU A 148 -20.14 1.08 5.34
CA LEU A 148 -20.69 0.15 6.34
C LEU A 148 -21.20 0.83 7.61
N SER A 149 -20.78 2.08 7.86
CA SER A 149 -21.17 2.88 9.03
C SER A 149 -22.42 3.72 8.81
N GLU A 150 -23.09 3.61 7.66
CA GLU A 150 -24.46 4.09 7.49
C GLU A 150 -25.43 3.32 8.40
N ASP A 151 -25.44 3.76 9.65
CA ASP A 151 -26.47 3.52 10.64
C ASP A 151 -27.63 4.45 10.35
N GLY A 152 -28.74 3.88 9.88
CA GLY A 152 -30.04 4.54 9.93
C GLY A 152 -30.33 5.06 11.36
N PRO A 153 -31.13 6.12 11.50
CA PRO A 153 -31.23 6.90 12.75
C PRO A 153 -31.56 6.01 13.95
N GLY A 154 -30.74 6.17 15.00
CA GLY A 154 -30.76 5.36 16.21
C GLY A 154 -32.16 5.14 16.79
N ALA A 155 -32.53 3.88 16.98
CA ALA A 155 -33.70 3.48 17.73
C ALA A 155 -33.27 2.78 19.02
N ASP A 156 -33.25 3.56 20.09
CA ASP A 156 -33.31 3.13 21.49
C ASP A 156 -34.69 2.52 21.75
N ASP A 157 -34.85 1.22 21.49
CA ASP A 157 -35.86 0.40 22.19
C ASP A 157 -35.42 -1.07 22.15
N GLY A 158 -35.68 -1.80 23.24
CA GLY A 158 -35.10 -3.11 23.61
C GLY A 158 -35.48 -4.32 22.73
N GLN A 159 -35.72 -4.13 21.43
CA GLN A 159 -36.00 -5.18 20.47
C GLN A 159 -35.05 -5.04 19.27
N ILE A 160 -34.26 -6.08 18.97
CA ILE A 160 -33.35 -6.10 17.81
C ILE A 160 -34.19 -5.89 16.56
N THR A 161 -34.10 -4.68 15.98
CA THR A 161 -34.79 -4.37 14.72
C THR A 161 -34.06 -5.05 13.56
N LEU A 162 -34.76 -5.32 12.45
CA LEU A 162 -34.13 -5.87 11.24
C LEU A 162 -32.92 -5.04 10.81
N THR A 163 -32.99 -3.71 10.99
CA THR A 163 -31.90 -2.77 10.73
C THR A 163 -30.67 -3.05 11.59
N GLN A 164 -30.83 -3.29 12.90
CA GLN A 164 -29.72 -3.66 13.79
C GLN A 164 -29.14 -5.03 13.46
N ALA A 165 -29.96 -5.99 13.03
CA ALA A 165 -29.47 -7.29 12.57
C ALA A 165 -28.65 -7.16 11.28
N PHE A 166 -29.08 -6.32 10.34
CA PHE A 166 -28.30 -6.01 9.13
C PHE A 166 -27.00 -5.27 9.44
N ALA A 167 -27.03 -4.27 10.32
CA ALA A 167 -25.83 -3.55 10.75
C ALA A 167 -24.79 -4.50 11.37
N ARG A 168 -25.24 -5.44 12.21
CA ARG A 168 -24.34 -6.44 12.80
C ARG A 168 -23.75 -7.39 11.77
N VAL A 169 -24.54 -7.89 10.82
CA VAL A 169 -24.03 -8.73 9.73
C VAL A 169 -23.04 -7.97 8.85
N ARG A 170 -23.25 -6.66 8.62
CA ARG A 170 -22.29 -5.79 7.92
C ARG A 170 -20.98 -5.66 8.69
N GLN A 171 -21.06 -5.44 10.01
CA GLN A 171 -19.88 -5.34 10.86
C GLN A 171 -19.10 -6.65 10.93
N ASP A 172 -19.79 -7.79 11.10
CA ASP A 172 -19.17 -9.12 11.09
C ASP A 172 -18.52 -9.42 9.72
N THR A 173 -19.11 -8.92 8.61
CA THR A 173 -18.53 -9.03 7.26
C THR A 173 -17.28 -8.18 7.11
N LEU A 174 -17.29 -6.94 7.62
CA LEU A 174 -16.11 -6.07 7.62
C LEU A 174 -14.97 -6.70 8.41
N GLU A 175 -15.25 -7.16 9.63
CA GLU A 175 -14.27 -7.79 10.51
C GLU A 175 -13.61 -8.98 9.81
N HIS A 176 -14.40 -9.87 9.20
CA HIS A 176 -13.89 -10.99 8.41
C HIS A 176 -12.98 -10.55 7.24
N VAL A 177 -13.40 -9.55 6.46
CA VAL A 177 -12.58 -9.06 5.33
C VAL A 177 -11.32 -8.36 5.83
N MET A 178 -11.38 -7.60 6.92
CA MET A 178 -10.22 -6.96 7.52
C MET A 178 -9.22 -7.99 8.06
N ASP A 179 -9.70 -9.07 8.67
CA ASP A 179 -8.86 -10.17 9.13
C ASP A 179 -8.15 -10.85 7.96
N LEU A 180 -8.87 -11.16 6.88
CA LEU A 180 -8.28 -11.70 5.65
C LEU A 180 -7.21 -10.78 5.06
N MET A 181 -7.47 -9.47 5.02
CA MET A 181 -6.50 -8.48 4.52
C MET A 181 -5.30 -8.33 5.45
N ALA A 182 -5.50 -8.43 6.77
CA ALA A 182 -4.41 -8.40 7.74
C ALA A 182 -3.50 -9.63 7.60
N ASP A 183 -4.08 -10.81 7.40
CA ASP A 183 -3.34 -12.06 7.13
C ASP A 183 -2.53 -11.96 5.84
N LEU A 184 -3.09 -11.37 4.78
CA LEU A 184 -2.37 -11.10 3.54
C LEU A 184 -1.17 -10.16 3.75
N LEU A 185 -1.37 -9.06 4.48
CA LEU A 185 -0.32 -8.08 4.76
C LEU A 185 0.77 -8.64 5.69
N ALA A 186 0.42 -9.58 6.57
CA ALA A 186 1.36 -10.23 7.47
C ALA A 186 2.18 -11.35 6.79
N TYR A 187 1.86 -11.71 5.55
CA TYR A 187 2.48 -12.83 4.86
C TYR A 187 3.92 -12.48 4.43
N GLU A 188 4.91 -13.23 4.93
CA GLU A 188 6.30 -13.10 4.50
C GLU A 188 6.40 -13.39 3.00
N ASN A 189 6.97 -12.47 2.22
CA ASN A 189 7.04 -12.54 0.75
C ASN A 189 8.49 -12.55 0.24
N GLU A 190 9.40 -13.17 1.00
CA GLU A 190 10.83 -13.15 0.74
C GLU A 190 11.25 -14.11 -0.38
N THR A 191 10.54 -15.22 -0.55
CA THR A 191 10.83 -16.24 -1.55
C THR A 191 9.81 -16.28 -2.69
N LEU A 192 10.21 -16.92 -3.79
CA LEU A 192 9.39 -17.09 -4.99
C LEU A 192 8.12 -17.92 -4.70
N ASP A 193 8.22 -18.91 -3.82
CA ASP A 193 7.10 -19.77 -3.42
C ASP A 193 6.15 -19.03 -2.46
N GLU A 194 6.69 -18.18 -1.57
CA GLU A 194 5.89 -17.30 -0.71
C GLU A 194 5.09 -16.27 -1.50
N ILE A 195 5.70 -15.62 -2.50
CA ILE A 195 5.00 -14.64 -3.36
C ILE A 195 3.83 -15.31 -4.09
N LYS A 196 4.01 -16.51 -4.62
CA LYS A 196 2.91 -17.26 -5.23
C LYS A 196 1.82 -17.62 -4.24
N SER A 197 2.20 -17.98 -3.01
CA SER A 197 1.23 -18.30 -1.96
C SER A 197 0.43 -17.06 -1.53
N MET A 198 1.07 -15.89 -1.52
CA MET A 198 0.42 -14.60 -1.30
C MET A 198 -0.54 -14.24 -2.45
N GLU A 199 -0.14 -14.48 -3.71
CA GLU A 199 -1.00 -14.31 -4.89
C GLU A 199 -2.23 -15.23 -4.82
N ASP A 200 -2.03 -16.52 -4.50
CA ASP A 200 -3.10 -17.50 -4.32
C ASP A 200 -4.05 -17.08 -3.18
N LEU A 201 -3.52 -16.61 -2.04
CA LEU A 201 -4.31 -16.11 -0.91
C LEU A 201 -5.13 -14.89 -1.32
N TYR A 202 -4.53 -13.95 -2.06
CA TYR A 202 -5.26 -12.77 -2.55
C TYR A 202 -6.39 -13.13 -3.51
N ASP A 203 -6.17 -14.11 -4.39
CA ASP A 203 -7.23 -14.63 -5.26
C ASP A 203 -8.33 -15.33 -4.45
N GLU A 204 -7.98 -16.08 -3.39
CA GLU A 204 -8.95 -16.68 -2.46
C GLU A 204 -9.79 -15.61 -1.74
N ILE A 205 -9.16 -14.53 -1.26
CA ILE A 205 -9.85 -13.38 -0.65
C ILE A 205 -10.79 -12.72 -1.66
N ARG A 206 -10.34 -12.54 -2.91
CA ARG A 206 -11.17 -11.94 -3.95
C ARG A 206 -12.39 -12.80 -4.30
N ASP A 207 -12.24 -14.12 -4.23
CA ASP A 207 -13.30 -15.09 -4.46
C ASP A 207 -14.21 -15.31 -3.22
N ASP A 208 -13.87 -14.73 -2.06
CA ASP A 208 -14.69 -14.78 -0.86
C ASP A 208 -16.05 -14.09 -1.12
N PRO A 209 -17.18 -14.76 -0.82
CA PRO A 209 -18.52 -14.18 -1.07
C PRO A 209 -18.81 -12.91 -0.27
N LEU A 210 -18.25 -12.78 0.95
CA LEU A 210 -18.39 -11.59 1.79
C LEU A 210 -17.55 -10.44 1.23
N TYR A 211 -16.34 -10.73 0.76
CA TYR A 211 -15.51 -9.74 0.05
C TYR A 211 -16.21 -9.22 -1.21
N THR A 212 -16.70 -10.12 -2.07
CA THR A 212 -17.42 -9.76 -3.29
C THR A 212 -18.62 -8.88 -2.99
N ARG A 213 -19.43 -9.28 -1.99
CA ARG A 213 -20.62 -8.51 -1.59
C ARG A 213 -20.25 -7.13 -1.06
N LEU A 214 -19.21 -7.03 -0.25
CA LEU A 214 -18.73 -5.77 0.29
C LEU A 214 -18.25 -4.84 -0.84
N PHE A 215 -17.54 -5.39 -1.82
CA PHE A 215 -17.10 -4.65 -3.00
C PHE A 215 -18.28 -4.15 -3.85
N GLU A 216 -19.32 -4.97 -4.04
CA GLU A 216 -20.56 -4.56 -4.72
C GLU A 216 -21.26 -3.41 -3.98
N LEU A 217 -21.37 -3.48 -2.65
CA LEU A 217 -21.94 -2.41 -1.83
C LEU A 217 -21.12 -1.12 -1.96
N ALA A 218 -19.80 -1.21 -1.89
CA ALA A 218 -18.91 -0.05 -2.05
C ALA A 218 -19.07 0.58 -3.43
N ASN A 219 -19.17 -0.22 -4.50
CA ASN A 219 -19.39 0.29 -5.87
C ASN A 219 -20.74 1.00 -6.00
N VAL A 220 -21.79 0.46 -5.39
CA VAL A 220 -23.12 1.09 -5.42
C VAL A 220 -23.09 2.40 -4.66
N HIS A 221 -22.56 2.42 -3.45
CA HIS A 221 -22.43 3.63 -2.64
C HIS A 221 -21.61 4.70 -3.39
N THR A 222 -20.46 4.32 -3.96
CA THR A 222 -19.64 5.21 -4.79
C THR A 222 -20.44 5.75 -5.97
N ALA A 223 -21.21 4.90 -6.66
CA ALA A 223 -22.02 5.31 -7.80
C ALA A 223 -23.11 6.33 -7.40
N GLU A 224 -23.74 6.15 -6.25
CA GLU A 224 -24.76 7.09 -5.74
C GLU A 224 -24.17 8.44 -5.36
N GLU A 225 -23.06 8.45 -4.62
CA GLU A 225 -22.34 9.67 -4.22
C GLU A 225 -21.89 10.50 -5.43
N PHE A 226 -21.47 9.83 -6.50
CA PHE A 226 -21.02 10.49 -7.73
C PHE A 226 -22.14 10.70 -8.77
N GLY A 227 -23.40 10.46 -8.38
CA GLY A 227 -24.59 10.79 -9.18
C GLY A 227 -24.81 9.91 -10.40
N CYS A 228 -24.29 8.68 -10.40
CA CYS A 228 -24.57 7.68 -11.43
C CYS A 228 -25.99 7.10 -11.28
N ASP A 229 -26.58 6.66 -12.39
CA ASP A 229 -27.88 6.01 -12.39
C ASP A 229 -27.79 4.60 -11.80
N VAL A 230 -28.08 4.47 -10.51
CA VAL A 230 -28.18 3.17 -9.82
C VAL A 230 -29.62 2.63 -9.90
N PRO A 231 -29.83 1.35 -10.27
CA PRO A 231 -31.15 0.72 -10.30
C PRO A 231 -31.90 0.85 -8.96
N GLU A 232 -33.20 1.17 -9.01
CA GLU A 232 -34.04 1.47 -7.83
C GLU A 232 -34.09 0.35 -6.76
N GLY A 233 -33.70 -0.89 -7.08
CA GLY A 233 -33.70 -2.02 -6.16
C GLY A 233 -32.37 -2.31 -5.45
N ILE A 234 -31.32 -1.52 -5.70
CA ILE A 234 -29.95 -1.78 -5.23
C ILE A 234 -29.36 -0.58 -4.44
N ARG A 235 -30.02 0.58 -4.50
CA ARG A 235 -29.66 1.79 -3.74
C ARG A 235 -29.54 1.52 -2.23
N LEU A 236 -28.52 2.09 -1.60
CA LEU A 236 -28.22 1.86 -0.18
C LEU A 236 -29.04 2.77 0.75
#